data_AF-A0A2V5YGM7-F1
#
_entry.id   AF-A0A2V5YGM7-F1
#
_cell.length_a   1.000
_cell.length_b   1.000
_cell.length_c   1.000
_cell.angle_alpha   90.00
_cell.angle_beta   90.00
_cell.angle_gamma   90.00
#
_symmetry.space_group_name_H-M   'P 1'
#
loop_
_entity.id
_entity.type
_entity.pdbx_description
1 polymer ?
#
loop_
_entity_poly.entity_id
_entity_poly.type
_entity_poly.pdbx_seq_one_letter_code
_entity_poly.pdbx_strand_id
1 'polypeptide(L)'
;MNFMRFVKYWLPLLLWVGVIFLGSSDMMSAERTSRFIVPFLRWLKPDISPDTLTSIHFIVRKCAHLGEYATLALLLIRASISMTNLKQSAWMLYASVWVACFLVAATDEFHQTFIVSRSASIRDVMIDSAGAIVGLLIGFCEGSFKRTPENARGAVNVHL
;
A
#
# COMPACT_ATOMS: atom_id res chain seq x y z
N MET A 1 16.55 7.59 17.99
CA MET A 1 16.80 6.94 16.68
C MET A 1 17.98 7.65 16.02
N ASN A 2 18.99 6.93 15.53
CA ASN A 2 20.11 7.60 14.84
C ASN A 2 19.70 7.96 13.40
N PHE A 3 20.39 8.95 12.82
CA PHE A 3 20.08 9.48 11.50
C PHE A 3 20.03 8.39 10.41
N MET A 4 20.99 7.47 10.42
CA MET A 4 21.06 6.39 9.42
C MET A 4 19.87 5.42 9.50
N ARG A 5 19.37 5.10 10.70
CA ARG A 5 18.15 4.28 10.86
C ARG A 5 16.92 5.03 10.37
N PHE A 6 16.81 6.32 10.68
CA PHE A 6 15.72 7.14 10.14
C PHE A 6 15.71 7.09 8.62
N VAL A 7 16.85 7.40 7.98
CA VAL A 7 16.98 7.36 6.53
C VAL A 7 16.64 5.97 5.97
N LYS A 8 17.17 4.89 6.54
CA LYS A 8 16.93 3.53 6.03
C LYS A 8 15.47 3.08 6.07
N TYR A 9 14.74 3.44 7.13
CA TYR A 9 13.39 2.91 7.37
C TYR A 9 12.27 3.87 7.02
N TRP A 10 12.44 5.17 7.32
CA TRP A 10 11.41 6.20 7.17
C TRP A 10 11.49 6.93 5.84
N LEU A 11 12.68 7.15 5.27
CA LEU A 11 12.76 7.83 3.97
C LEU A 11 11.99 7.09 2.87
N PRO A 12 12.10 5.76 2.70
CA PRO A 12 11.31 5.06 1.70
C PRO A 12 9.81 5.14 1.95
N LEU A 13 9.38 5.16 3.22
CA LEU A 13 7.98 5.34 3.60
C LEU A 13 7.47 6.72 3.16
N LEU A 14 8.20 7.78 3.51
CA LEU A 14 7.83 9.16 3.16
C LEU A 14 7.84 9.39 1.65
N LEU A 15 8.84 8.83 0.95
CA LEU A 15 8.88 8.86 -0.51
C LEU A 15 7.69 8.14 -1.13
N TRP A 16 7.28 7.00 -0.57
CA TRP A 16 6.12 6.25 -1.06
C TRP A 16 4.80 6.99 -0.85
N VAL A 17 4.64 7.64 0.30
CA VAL A 17 3.50 8.56 0.53
C VAL A 17 3.51 9.67 -0.54
N GLY A 18 4.67 10.24 -0.85
CA GLY A 18 4.81 11.19 -1.95
C GLY A 18 4.40 10.63 -3.31
N VAL A 19 4.75 9.37 -3.62
CA VAL A 19 4.31 8.68 -4.84
C VAL A 19 2.79 8.56 -4.91
N ILE A 20 2.12 8.22 -3.80
CA ILE A 20 0.66 8.14 -3.73
C ILE A 20 0.03 9.49 -4.07
N PHE A 21 0.43 10.57 -3.39
CA PHE A 21 -0.12 11.91 -3.65
C PHE A 21 0.16 12.40 -5.08
N LEU A 22 1.33 12.07 -5.65
CA LEU A 22 1.65 12.36 -7.04
C LEU A 22 0.80 11.53 -8.02
N GLY A 23 0.55 10.25 -7.72
CA GLY A 23 -0.35 9.37 -8.47
C GLY A 23 -1.81 9.83 -8.42
N SER A 24 -2.21 10.48 -7.33
CA SER A 24 -3.54 11.06 -7.15
C SER A 24 -3.66 12.48 -7.72
N SER A 25 -2.56 13.09 -8.16
CA SER A 25 -2.55 14.38 -8.87
C SER A 25 -3.12 14.29 -10.30
N ASP A 26 -3.25 15.42 -11.00
CA ASP A 26 -3.65 15.45 -12.41
C ASP A 26 -2.67 14.70 -13.34
N MET A 27 -1.40 14.54 -12.93
CA MET A 27 -0.35 13.92 -13.74
C MET A 27 -0.70 12.48 -14.14
N MET A 28 -1.41 11.76 -13.28
CA MET A 28 -1.80 10.36 -13.48
C MET A 28 -3.33 10.19 -13.55
N SER A 29 -4.05 11.24 -13.98
CA SER A 29 -5.50 11.20 -14.16
C SER A 29 -5.95 10.12 -15.15
N ALA A 30 -7.26 9.81 -15.15
CA ALA A 30 -7.83 8.85 -16.10
C ALA A 30 -7.49 9.26 -17.54
N GLU A 31 -7.63 10.55 -17.80
CA GLU A 31 -7.44 11.14 -19.11
C GLU A 31 -5.98 11.01 -19.57
N ARG A 32 -5.00 11.26 -18.68
CA ARG A 32 -3.58 11.15 -19.06
C ARG A 32 -3.10 9.71 -19.17
N THR A 33 -3.50 8.84 -18.26
CA THR A 33 -3.10 7.41 -18.29
C THR A 33 -3.71 6.66 -19.47
N SER A 34 -4.94 7.00 -19.86
CA SER A 34 -5.59 6.39 -21.04
C SER A 34 -4.86 6.71 -22.35
N ARG A 35 -4.18 7.86 -22.46
CA ARG A 35 -3.36 8.22 -23.64
C ARG A 35 -2.20 7.24 -23.88
N PHE A 36 -1.76 6.51 -22.87
CA PHE A 36 -0.73 5.48 -23.00
C PHE A 36 -1.32 4.07 -23.06
N ILE A 37 -2.30 3.78 -22.20
CA ILE A 37 -2.89 2.44 -22.07
C ILE A 37 -3.75 2.09 -23.30
N VAL A 38 -4.54 3.03 -23.83
CA VAL A 38 -5.44 2.75 -24.96
C VAL A 38 -4.67 2.41 -26.24
N PRO A 39 -3.64 3.18 -26.66
CA PRO A 39 -2.84 2.81 -27.83
C PRO A 39 -2.16 1.45 -27.68
N PHE A 40 -1.62 1.14 -26.50
CA PHE A 40 -1.01 -0.17 -26.23
C PHE A 40 -2.02 -1.31 -26.36
N LEU A 41 -3.22 -1.16 -25.80
CA LEU A 41 -4.28 -2.17 -25.90
C LEU A 41 -4.79 -2.35 -27.34
N ARG A 42 -4.93 -1.25 -28.10
CA ARG A 42 -5.31 -1.33 -29.52
C ARG A 42 -4.20 -1.90 -30.41
N TRP A 43 -2.94 -1.70 -30.05
CA TRP A 43 -1.83 -2.37 -30.71
C TRP A 43 -1.90 -3.90 -30.49
N LEU A 44 -2.27 -4.35 -29.29
CA LEU A 44 -2.41 -5.77 -28.98
C LEU A 44 -3.68 -6.40 -29.59
N LYS A 45 -4.81 -5.69 -29.54
CA LYS A 45 -6.09 -6.11 -30.10
C LYS A 45 -6.78 -4.92 -30.77
N PRO A 46 -6.63 -4.76 -32.10
CA PRO A 46 -7.18 -3.61 -32.83
C PRO A 46 -8.70 -3.44 -32.67
N ASP A 47 -9.44 -4.55 -32.65
CA ASP A 47 -10.91 -4.57 -32.61
C ASP A 47 -11.50 -4.55 -31.19
N ILE A 48 -10.75 -4.06 -30.20
CA ILE A 48 -11.23 -3.96 -28.82
C ILE A 48 -12.31 -2.87 -28.70
N SER A 49 -13.45 -3.20 -28.08
CA SER A 49 -14.54 -2.25 -27.93
C SER A 49 -14.18 -1.11 -26.96
N PRO A 50 -14.71 0.11 -27.17
CA PRO A 50 -14.50 1.24 -26.25
C PRO A 50 -14.91 0.94 -24.79
N ASP A 51 -15.99 0.19 -24.59
CA ASP A 51 -16.46 -0.20 -23.26
C ASP A 51 -15.47 -1.15 -22.56
N THR A 52 -14.88 -2.06 -23.32
CA THR A 52 -13.85 -2.98 -22.80
C THR A 52 -12.57 -2.21 -22.44
N LEU A 53 -12.15 -1.25 -23.27
CA LEU A 53 -11.00 -0.38 -22.96
C LEU A 53 -11.21 0.39 -21.65
N THR A 54 -12.39 0.98 -21.49
CA THR A 54 -12.75 1.72 -20.27
C THR A 54 -12.74 0.81 -19.05
N SER A 55 -13.27 -0.40 -19.18
CA SER A 55 -13.31 -1.40 -18.10
C SER A 55 -11.91 -1.87 -17.70
N ILE A 56 -11.04 -2.21 -18.67
CA ILE A 56 -9.65 -2.61 -18.40
C ILE A 56 -8.91 -1.45 -17.72
N HIS A 57 -9.04 -0.24 -18.24
CA HIS A 57 -8.39 0.93 -17.67
C HIS A 57 -8.83 1.19 -16.23
N PHE A 58 -10.14 1.07 -15.96
CA PHE A 58 -10.68 1.15 -14.61
C PHE A 58 -10.10 0.07 -13.68
N ILE A 59 -10.07 -1.19 -14.12
CA ILE A 59 -9.52 -2.31 -13.33
C ILE A 59 -8.04 -2.09 -13.02
N VAL A 60 -7.23 -1.73 -14.03
CA VAL A 60 -5.80 -1.46 -13.88
C VAL A 60 -5.58 -0.39 -12.81
N ARG A 61 -6.40 0.67 -12.81
CA ARG A 61 -6.31 1.72 -11.80
C ARG A 61 -6.67 1.21 -10.41
N LYS A 62 -7.77 0.46 -10.24
CA LYS A 62 -8.13 -0.11 -8.93
C LYS A 62 -7.06 -1.07 -8.40
N CYS A 63 -6.42 -1.84 -9.28
CA CYS A 63 -5.29 -2.68 -8.90
C CYS A 63 -4.05 -1.87 -8.49
N ALA A 64 -3.78 -0.74 -9.14
CA ALA A 64 -2.69 0.16 -8.75
C ALA A 64 -2.90 0.71 -7.33
N HIS A 65 -4.08 1.25 -7.05
CA HIS A 65 -4.49 1.71 -5.72
C HIS A 65 -4.33 0.60 -4.65
N LEU A 66 -4.84 -0.61 -4.93
CA LEU A 66 -4.66 -1.76 -4.05
C LEU A 66 -3.17 -2.05 -3.75
N GLY A 67 -2.32 -2.01 -4.77
CA GLY A 67 -0.87 -2.25 -4.65
C GLY A 67 -0.12 -1.13 -3.93
N GLU A 68 -0.52 0.12 -4.12
CA GLU A 68 0.05 1.29 -3.45
C GLU A 68 -0.12 1.20 -1.94
N TYR A 69 -1.33 0.87 -1.48
CA TYR A 69 -1.62 0.76 -0.05
C TYR A 69 -1.11 -0.54 0.57
N ALA A 70 -1.02 -1.64 -0.19
CA ALA A 70 -0.32 -2.83 0.27
C ALA A 70 1.17 -2.55 0.54
N THR A 71 1.82 -1.82 -0.38
CA THR A 71 3.22 -1.40 -0.23
C THR A 71 3.40 -0.44 0.94
N LEU A 72 2.48 0.52 1.09
CA LEU A 72 2.48 1.47 2.22
C LEU A 72 2.42 0.73 3.56
N ALA A 73 1.52 -0.25 3.70
CA ALA A 73 1.37 -1.05 4.92
C ALA A 73 2.65 -1.82 5.25
N LEU A 74 3.30 -2.44 4.26
CA LEU A 74 4.58 -3.15 4.45
C LEU A 74 5.71 -2.21 4.89
N LEU A 75 5.80 -1.02 4.27
CA LEU A 75 6.79 0.00 4.65
C LEU A 75 6.55 0.52 6.07
N LEU A 76 5.28 0.72 6.45
CA LEU A 76 4.89 1.10 7.82
C LEU A 76 5.23 0.01 8.83
N ILE A 77 4.88 -1.26 8.59
CA ILE A 77 5.29 -2.38 9.45
C ILE A 77 6.80 -2.36 9.67
N ARG A 78 7.57 -2.26 8.58
CA ARG A 78 9.03 -2.23 8.62
C ARG A 78 9.57 -1.05 9.43
N ALA A 79 9.01 0.14 9.23
CA ALA A 79 9.41 1.36 9.95
C ALA A 79 9.06 1.28 11.45
N SER A 80 7.86 0.81 11.77
CA SER A 80 7.38 0.67 13.15
C SER A 80 8.20 -0.35 13.94
N ILE A 81 8.50 -1.52 13.38
CA ILE A 81 9.37 -2.53 14.01
C ILE A 81 10.77 -1.98 14.27
N SER A 82 11.29 -1.12 13.38
CA SER A 82 12.63 -0.53 13.56
C SER A 82 12.70 0.50 14.70
N MET A 83 11.56 1.07 15.11
CA MET A 83 11.45 2.06 16.18
C MET A 83 11.21 1.43 17.55
N THR A 84 10.51 0.29 17.61
CA THR A 84 10.02 -0.24 18.88
C THR A 84 11.00 -1.24 19.49
N ASN A 85 11.69 -0.81 20.56
CA ASN A 85 12.13 -1.72 21.63
C ASN A 85 10.94 -2.16 22.51
N LEU A 86 9.75 -1.62 22.25
CA LEU A 86 8.54 -1.89 23.00
C LEU A 86 8.06 -3.30 22.67
N LYS A 87 7.77 -4.09 23.70
CA LYS A 87 7.03 -5.36 23.64
C LYS A 87 5.57 -5.11 23.21
N GLN A 88 5.38 -4.42 22.10
CA GLN A 88 4.06 -4.10 21.56
C GLN A 88 3.47 -5.40 21.02
N SER A 89 2.24 -5.72 21.46
CA SER A 89 1.54 -6.88 20.94
C SER A 89 1.37 -6.76 19.43
N ALA A 90 1.53 -7.87 18.71
CA ALA A 90 1.40 -7.89 17.26
C ALA A 90 0.07 -7.29 16.80
N TRP A 91 -1.03 -7.54 17.52
CA TRP A 91 -2.33 -6.97 17.14
C TRP A 91 -2.34 -5.43 17.16
N MET A 92 -1.69 -4.80 18.15
CA MET A 92 -1.63 -3.33 18.26
C MET A 92 -0.81 -2.72 17.12
N LEU A 93 0.29 -3.38 16.73
CA LEU A 93 1.09 -2.95 15.59
C LEU A 93 0.25 -2.97 14.31
N TYR A 94 -0.42 -4.08 14.02
CA TYR A 94 -1.16 -4.23 12.77
C TYR A 94 -2.39 -3.32 12.73
N ALA A 95 -3.09 -3.16 13.87
CA ALA A 95 -4.19 -2.21 13.99
C ALA A 95 -3.73 -0.76 13.77
N SER A 96 -2.62 -0.34 14.37
CA SER A 96 -2.10 1.02 14.19
C SER A 96 -1.62 1.29 12.77
N VAL A 97 -0.98 0.31 12.11
CA VAL A 97 -0.61 0.42 10.69
C VAL A 97 -1.86 0.53 9.80
N TRP A 98 -2.89 -0.28 10.06
CA TRP A 98 -4.13 -0.21 9.29
C TRP A 98 -4.80 1.17 9.42
N VAL A 99 -4.92 1.69 10.65
CA VAL A 99 -5.48 3.02 10.91
C VAL A 99 -4.64 4.10 10.22
N ALA A 100 -3.31 4.01 10.25
CA ALA A 100 -2.45 4.96 9.54
C ALA A 100 -2.68 4.92 8.02
N CYS A 101 -2.80 3.73 7.41
CA CYS A 101 -3.11 3.62 5.99
C CYS A 101 -4.49 4.18 5.65
N PHE A 102 -5.50 3.91 6.48
CA PHE A 102 -6.85 4.47 6.31
C PHE A 102 -6.83 6.00 6.36
N LEU A 103 -6.08 6.60 7.29
CA LEU A 103 -5.94 8.06 7.37
C LEU A 103 -5.23 8.64 6.15
N VAL A 104 -4.23 7.94 5.60
CA VAL A 104 -3.59 8.34 4.35
C VAL A 104 -4.59 8.27 3.19
N ALA A 105 -5.40 7.21 3.10
CA ALA A 105 -6.46 7.08 2.08
C ALA A 105 -7.51 8.17 2.16
N ALA A 106 -7.99 8.48 3.37
CA ALA A 106 -8.93 9.57 3.58
C ALA A 106 -8.32 10.94 3.22
N THR A 107 -7.03 11.14 3.52
CA THR A 107 -6.31 12.38 3.17
C THR A 107 -6.08 12.50 1.66
N ASP A 108 -5.79 11.39 0.99
CA ASP A 108 -5.62 11.38 -0.47
C ASP A 108 -6.94 11.73 -1.18
N GLU A 109 -8.04 11.12 -0.77
CA GLU A 109 -9.37 11.42 -1.32
C GLU A 109 -9.79 12.87 -1.01
N PHE A 110 -9.47 13.37 0.18
CA PHE A 110 -9.64 14.80 0.49
C PHE A 110 -8.79 15.68 -0.44
N HIS A 111 -7.53 15.33 -0.68
CA HIS A 111 -6.66 16.04 -1.61
C HIS A 111 -7.23 16.04 -3.04
N GLN A 112 -7.82 14.93 -3.49
CA GLN A 112 -8.46 14.84 -4.80
C GLN A 112 -9.66 15.78 -4.96
N THR A 113 -10.32 16.20 -3.88
CA THR A 113 -11.41 17.21 -3.96
C THR A 113 -10.95 18.57 -4.51
N PHE A 114 -9.65 18.86 -4.43
CA PHE A 114 -9.07 20.10 -4.97
C PHE A 114 -8.62 19.98 -6.43
N ILE A 115 -8.76 18.81 -7.05
CA ILE A 115 -8.30 18.54 -8.42
C ILE A 115 -9.50 18.36 -9.34
N VAL A 116 -9.68 19.29 -10.29
CA VAL A 116 -10.84 19.33 -11.20
C VAL A 116 -11.00 18.05 -12.04
N SER A 117 -9.90 17.40 -12.41
CA SER A 117 -9.91 16.16 -13.21
C SER A 117 -10.17 14.89 -12.38
N ARG A 118 -10.37 15.03 -11.06
CA ARG A 118 -10.58 13.93 -10.13
C ARG A 118 -11.94 14.05 -9.45
N SER A 119 -12.45 12.90 -9.01
CA SER A 119 -13.68 12.81 -8.24
C SER A 119 -13.39 11.95 -7.03
N ALA A 120 -13.47 12.58 -5.86
CA ALA A 120 -13.30 11.86 -4.61
C ALA A 120 -14.43 10.83 -4.43
N SER A 121 -14.07 9.63 -4.00
CA SER A 121 -14.97 8.50 -3.80
C SER A 121 -14.66 7.75 -2.51
N ILE A 122 -15.68 7.55 -1.69
CA ILE A 122 -15.61 6.63 -0.53
C ILE A 122 -15.22 5.22 -0.99
N ARG A 123 -15.56 4.84 -2.23
CA ARG A 123 -15.16 3.54 -2.80
C ARG A 123 -13.65 3.42 -2.95
N ASP A 124 -12.95 4.51 -3.24
CA ASP A 124 -11.49 4.51 -3.34
C ASP A 124 -10.85 4.34 -1.96
N VAL A 125 -11.33 5.05 -0.93
CA VAL A 125 -10.91 4.81 0.47
C VAL A 125 -11.07 3.34 0.86
N MET A 126 -12.17 2.69 0.47
CA MET A 126 -12.40 1.27 0.77
C MET A 126 -11.42 0.35 0.04
N ILE A 127 -11.13 0.62 -1.24
CA ILE A 127 -10.17 -0.17 -2.03
C ILE A 127 -8.76 -0.01 -1.48
N ASP A 128 -8.36 1.22 -1.15
CA ASP A 128 -7.08 1.53 -0.53
C ASP A 128 -6.93 0.84 0.82
N SER A 129 -7.99 0.87 1.64
CA SER A 129 -8.03 0.17 2.92
C SER A 129 -7.95 -1.35 2.77
N ALA A 130 -8.55 -1.91 1.72
CA ALA A 130 -8.41 -3.33 1.38
C ALA A 130 -6.98 -3.67 0.94
N GLY A 131 -6.34 -2.78 0.18
CA GLY A 131 -4.92 -2.90 -0.20
C GLY A 131 -4.02 -2.93 1.03
N ALA A 132 -4.27 -2.05 2.01
CA ALA A 132 -3.56 -2.07 3.28
C ALA A 132 -3.73 -3.41 4.01
N ILE A 133 -4.93 -3.99 4.05
CA ILE A 133 -5.16 -5.32 4.63
C ILE A 133 -4.33 -6.39 3.91
N VAL A 134 -4.24 -6.36 2.58
CA VAL A 134 -3.39 -7.29 1.81
C VAL A 134 -1.92 -7.16 2.24
N GLY A 135 -1.40 -5.93 2.35
CA GLY A 135 -0.04 -5.69 2.84
C GLY A 135 0.20 -6.19 4.26
N LEU A 136 -0.78 -6.00 5.15
CA LEU A 136 -0.74 -6.54 6.51
C LEU A 136 -0.70 -8.08 6.50
N LEU A 137 -1.53 -8.75 5.70
CA LEU A 137 -1.52 -10.22 5.61
C LEU A 137 -0.17 -10.74 5.12
N ILE A 138 0.44 -10.08 4.13
CA ILE A 138 1.79 -10.42 3.65
C ILE A 138 2.81 -10.28 4.79
N GLY A 139 2.81 -9.15 5.50
CA GLY A 139 3.71 -8.93 6.63
C GLY A 139 3.53 -9.94 7.77
N PHE A 140 2.30 -10.37 8.02
CA PHE A 140 1.98 -11.41 9.01
C PHE A 140 2.54 -12.77 8.61
N CYS A 141 2.35 -13.18 7.36
CA CYS A 141 2.87 -14.44 6.83
C CYS A 141 4.41 -14.49 6.89
N GLU A 142 5.09 -13.41 6.47
CA GLU A 142 6.55 -13.33 6.54
C GLU A 142 7.08 -13.36 7.98
N GLY A 143 6.43 -12.65 8.90
CA GLY A 143 6.80 -12.62 10.31
C GLY A 143 6.58 -13.96 11.01
N SER A 144 5.54 -14.70 10.63
CA SER A 144 5.22 -16.03 11.15
C SER A 144 6.21 -17.09 10.64
N PHE A 145 6.64 -16.99 9.38
CA PHE A 145 7.65 -17.88 8.79
C PHE A 145 9.04 -17.71 9.42
N LYS A 146 9.41 -16.48 9.80
CA LYS A 146 10.67 -16.21 10.50
C LYS A 146 10.68 -16.68 11.96
N ARG A 147 9.54 -17.14 12.50
CA ARG A 147 9.39 -17.59 13.90
C ARG A 147 9.33 -19.12 14.09
N THR A 148 9.55 -19.92 13.05
CA THR A 148 9.55 -21.40 13.14
C THR A 148 10.92 -21.96 13.56
N PRO A 149 11.01 -23.21 14.08
CA PRO A 149 10.97 -23.61 15.49
C PRO A 149 12.36 -23.82 16.14
N GLU A 150 13.42 -23.11 15.73
CA GLU A 150 14.73 -23.30 16.36
C GLU A 150 14.75 -22.81 17.83
N ASN A 151 13.91 -21.83 18.15
CA ASN A 151 13.72 -21.32 19.52
C ASN A 151 12.82 -22.20 20.41
N ALA A 152 12.16 -23.24 19.87
CA ALA A 152 11.34 -24.15 20.67
C ALA A 152 12.19 -25.22 21.39
N ARG A 153 13.41 -25.50 20.92
CA ARG A 153 14.30 -26.50 21.52
C ARG A 153 15.11 -25.97 22.72
N GLY A 154 15.27 -24.66 22.85
CA GLY A 154 15.95 -24.04 23.99
C GLY A 154 15.10 -23.98 25.28
N ALA A 155 13.77 -24.07 25.17
CA ALA A 155 12.86 -24.01 26.30
C ALA A 155 12.68 -25.37 27.03
N VAL A 156 13.04 -26.48 26.38
CA VAL A 156 12.89 -27.83 26.97
C VAL A 156 14.13 -28.26 27.78
N ASN A 157 15.29 -27.63 27.57
CA ASN A 157 16.56 -28.02 28.20
C ASN A 157 16.90 -27.29 29.52
N VAL A 158 15.94 -26.62 30.17
CA VAL A 158 16.17 -25.92 31.46
C VAL A 158 15.54 -26.66 32.66
N HIS A 159 15.08 -27.90 32.46
CA HIS A 159 14.44 -28.70 33.52
C HIS A 159 15.02 -30.12 33.66
N LEU A 160 16.34 -30.28 33.52
CA LEU A 160 17.05 -31.48 33.99
C LEU A 160 18.27 -31.08 34.82
#